data_AF-A0A1G0CY06-F1
#
_entry.id   AF-A0A1G0CY06-F1
#
_cell.length_a   1.000
_cell.length_b   1.000
_cell.length_c   1.000
_cell.angle_alpha   90.00
_cell.angle_beta   90.00
_cell.angle_gamma   90.00
#
_symmetry.space_group_name_H-M   'P 1'
#
loop_
_entity.id
_entity.type
_entity.pdbx_description
1 polymer ?
#
loop_
_entity_poly.entity_id
_entity_poly.type
_entity_poly.pdbx_seq_one_letter_code
_entity_poly.pdbx_strand_id
1 'polypeptide(L)'
;LLGKTISDEMAFSLDGENAHYGTPLNTRCPERIPGGSSSGSAAAVAGGLVDFALGTDTAGSMRIPASYCGIYGFRPTHGIVSLQGVHPMAPSFDTAGWFARTPDTLARVGSVLLGSDIPAFKADKFLIARDLFDTKDASIAAKYDAFIQRLYELPVEIAETELGKPDFATWIETLRNIQWWELNQAHGAWIFRNLDAFGAEIRGRLEKIASVTREEMEEKKLIRKQLIVQMENLVAPGTLVVFPTAPGIAPPKGRSINEARASRLSTMQHTCIAAVTG
;
A
#
# COMPACT_ATOMS: atom_id res chain seq x y z
N LEU A 1 6.21 12.29 -20.90
CA LEU A 1 5.03 11.81 -20.12
C LEU A 1 3.99 11.31 -21.12
N LEU A 2 3.55 10.06 -21.01
CA LEU A 2 2.63 9.44 -21.99
C LEU A 2 1.14 9.70 -21.71
N GLY A 3 0.76 9.93 -20.45
CA GLY A 3 -0.63 10.22 -20.11
C GLY A 3 -0.90 10.20 -18.61
N LYS A 4 -2.18 10.34 -18.25
CA LYS A 4 -2.69 10.13 -16.88
C LYS A 4 -3.35 8.75 -16.81
N THR A 5 -3.13 8.05 -15.71
CA THR A 5 -3.65 6.71 -15.48
C THR A 5 -4.91 6.76 -14.62
N ILE A 6 -5.79 5.77 -14.79
CA ILE A 6 -6.96 5.59 -13.92
C ILE A 6 -6.46 5.25 -12.51
N SER A 7 -7.15 5.79 -11.50
CA SER A 7 -6.92 5.53 -10.08
C SER A 7 -8.25 5.20 -9.41
N ASP A 8 -8.21 4.58 -8.24
CA ASP A 8 -9.36 4.62 -7.34
C ASP A 8 -9.73 6.08 -7.06
N GLU A 9 -11.03 6.35 -7.03
CA GLU A 9 -11.56 7.68 -6.79
C GLU A 9 -11.05 8.24 -5.46
N MET A 10 -10.53 9.48 -5.50
CA MET A 10 -9.87 10.16 -4.38
C MET A 10 -8.66 9.42 -3.79
N ALA A 11 -8.10 8.44 -4.51
CA ALA A 11 -7.13 7.48 -3.95
C ALA A 11 -7.61 6.76 -2.68
N PHE A 12 -8.93 6.74 -2.45
CA PHE A 12 -9.50 6.29 -1.19
C PHE A 12 -9.96 4.84 -1.27
N SER A 13 -9.20 3.94 -1.90
CA SER A 13 -9.47 2.50 -1.93
C SER A 13 -8.19 1.70 -2.19
N LEU A 14 -8.30 0.38 -2.21
CA LEU A 14 -7.21 -0.55 -2.57
C LEU A 14 -7.64 -1.55 -3.67
N ASP A 15 -8.76 -1.29 -4.32
CA ASP A 15 -9.43 -2.27 -5.20
C ASP A 15 -8.98 -2.12 -6.65
N GLY A 16 -8.92 -0.88 -7.15
CA GLY A 16 -8.69 -0.59 -8.56
C GLY A 16 -9.96 -0.46 -9.40
N GLU A 17 -11.14 -0.76 -8.82
CA GLU A 17 -12.43 -0.56 -9.48
C GLU A 17 -12.84 0.91 -9.42
N ASN A 18 -13.28 1.45 -10.56
CA ASN A 18 -13.68 2.84 -10.67
C ASN A 18 -15.04 2.96 -11.39
N ALA A 19 -16.01 3.57 -10.72
CA ALA A 19 -17.38 3.71 -11.21
C ALA A 19 -17.51 4.60 -12.46
N HIS A 20 -16.56 5.50 -12.69
CA HIS A 20 -16.64 6.54 -13.72
C HIS A 20 -15.85 6.17 -14.98
N TYR A 21 -14.69 5.54 -14.80
CA TYR A 21 -13.74 5.28 -15.89
C TYR A 21 -13.55 3.79 -16.18
N GLY A 22 -14.20 2.91 -15.40
CA GLY A 22 -14.02 1.47 -15.48
C GLY A 22 -12.75 0.98 -14.79
N THR A 23 -12.63 -0.34 -14.69
CA THR A 23 -11.53 -1.02 -13.99
C THR A 23 -10.38 -1.32 -14.96
N PRO A 24 -9.14 -0.85 -14.70
CA PRO A 24 -7.98 -1.24 -15.50
C PRO A 24 -7.76 -2.75 -15.51
N LEU A 25 -7.29 -3.28 -16.64
CA LEU A 25 -7.08 -4.71 -16.81
C LEU A 25 -5.88 -5.20 -16.00
N ASN A 26 -6.09 -6.19 -15.13
CA ASN A 26 -4.98 -6.98 -14.57
C ASN A 26 -4.50 -8.00 -15.62
N THR A 27 -3.36 -7.73 -16.25
CA THR A 27 -2.82 -8.60 -17.32
C THR A 27 -2.37 -9.97 -16.82
N ARG A 28 -2.17 -10.15 -15.51
CA ARG A 28 -1.84 -11.45 -14.91
C ARG A 28 -3.05 -12.31 -14.62
N CYS A 29 -4.20 -11.68 -14.37
CA CYS A 29 -5.45 -12.38 -14.20
C CYS A 29 -6.63 -11.48 -14.59
N PRO A 30 -7.06 -11.51 -15.88
CA PRO A 30 -8.05 -10.59 -16.44
C PRO A 30 -9.36 -10.48 -15.66
N GLU A 31 -9.80 -11.56 -15.01
CA GLU A 31 -11.06 -11.63 -14.24
C GLU A 31 -10.96 -11.09 -12.81
N ARG A 32 -9.77 -10.65 -12.40
CA ARG A 32 -9.48 -10.14 -11.06
C ARG A 32 -9.09 -8.68 -11.12
N ILE A 33 -9.22 -8.02 -9.98
CA ILE A 33 -8.89 -6.62 -9.83
C ILE A 33 -7.38 -6.40 -10.03
N PRO A 34 -6.96 -5.23 -10.54
CA PRO A 34 -5.55 -4.87 -10.59
C PRO A 34 -5.01 -4.46 -9.21
N GLY A 35 -5.88 -4.20 -8.22
CA GLY A 35 -5.51 -3.52 -6.98
C GLY A 35 -5.48 -2.02 -7.17
N GLY A 36 -5.47 -1.28 -6.07
CA GLY A 36 -5.51 0.18 -6.10
C GLY A 36 -4.79 0.83 -4.91
N SER A 37 -4.76 2.16 -4.81
CA SER A 37 -5.42 3.09 -5.73
C SER A 37 -4.72 3.33 -7.06
N SER A 38 -3.41 3.05 -7.18
CA SER A 38 -2.62 3.30 -8.40
C SER A 38 -2.82 2.23 -9.49
N SER A 39 -4.08 1.85 -9.75
CA SER A 39 -4.50 0.71 -10.58
C SER A 39 -4.06 0.83 -12.03
N GLY A 40 -4.32 1.97 -12.66
CA GLY A 40 -3.94 2.21 -14.05
C GLY A 40 -2.43 2.32 -14.26
N SER A 41 -1.70 2.85 -13.27
CA SER A 41 -0.23 2.89 -13.30
C SER A 41 0.37 1.49 -13.31
N ALA A 42 -0.09 0.61 -12.43
CA ALA A 42 0.37 -0.76 -12.41
C ALA A 42 -0.06 -1.53 -13.67
N ALA A 43 -1.32 -1.39 -14.11
CA ALA A 43 -1.81 -2.03 -15.32
C ALA A 43 -1.02 -1.61 -16.57
N ALA A 44 -0.69 -0.32 -16.72
CA ALA A 44 0.09 0.18 -17.85
C ALA A 44 1.51 -0.40 -17.88
N VAL A 45 2.18 -0.48 -16.72
CA VAL A 45 3.51 -1.11 -16.61
C VAL A 45 3.44 -2.61 -16.86
N ALA A 46 2.48 -3.31 -16.25
CA ALA A 46 2.30 -4.75 -16.40
C ALA A 46 1.90 -5.15 -17.83
N GLY A 47 1.15 -4.30 -18.53
CA GLY A 47 0.77 -4.49 -19.93
C GLY A 47 1.83 -4.10 -20.96
N GLY A 48 3.01 -3.62 -20.54
CA GLY A 48 4.06 -3.25 -21.48
C GLY A 48 3.84 -1.90 -22.17
N LEU A 49 2.85 -1.10 -21.76
CA LEU A 49 2.52 0.17 -22.39
C LEU A 49 3.52 1.27 -22.06
N VAL A 50 4.16 1.17 -20.89
CA VAL A 50 5.19 2.08 -20.40
C VAL A 50 6.30 1.30 -19.68
N ASP A 51 7.50 1.85 -19.59
CA ASP A 51 8.63 1.22 -18.87
C ASP A 51 8.50 1.36 -17.35
N PHE A 52 7.99 2.51 -16.91
CA PHE A 52 7.70 2.82 -15.52
C PHE A 52 6.48 3.73 -15.43
N ALA A 53 5.87 3.76 -14.24
CA ALA A 53 4.79 4.68 -13.93
C ALA A 53 4.96 5.21 -12.50
N LEU A 54 4.46 6.42 -12.25
CA LEU A 54 4.39 6.99 -10.91
C LEU A 54 3.02 6.68 -10.27
N GLY A 55 2.99 6.66 -8.96
CA GLY A 55 1.77 6.51 -8.17
C GLY A 55 1.96 7.07 -6.77
N THR A 56 0.92 6.93 -5.97
CA THR A 56 0.95 7.27 -4.54
C THR A 56 0.65 6.03 -3.72
N ASP A 57 1.28 5.94 -2.55
CA ASP A 57 1.00 4.92 -1.53
C ASP A 57 0.67 5.66 -0.23
N THR A 58 -0.59 5.60 0.21
CA THR A 58 -1.00 6.11 1.54
C THR A 58 -1.18 4.95 2.52
N ALA A 59 -1.75 3.84 2.04
CA ALA A 59 -2.11 2.68 2.85
C ALA A 59 -1.82 1.35 2.13
N GLY A 60 -0.95 1.35 1.11
CA GLY A 60 -0.72 0.22 0.21
C GLY A 60 -0.99 0.51 -1.25
N SER A 61 -1.36 1.76 -1.59
CA SER A 61 -1.89 2.13 -2.90
C SER A 61 -0.94 1.96 -4.08
N MET A 62 0.33 1.63 -3.83
CA MET A 62 1.20 1.08 -4.86
C MET A 62 1.61 -0.37 -4.63
N ARG A 63 1.90 -0.74 -3.39
CA ARG A 63 2.38 -2.10 -3.07
C ARG A 63 1.35 -3.17 -3.47
N ILE A 64 0.07 -2.90 -3.26
CA ILE A 64 -1.02 -3.82 -3.64
C ILE A 64 -1.12 -4.00 -5.15
N PRO A 65 -1.28 -2.95 -5.96
CA PRO A 65 -1.37 -3.15 -7.39
C PRO A 65 -0.08 -3.69 -8.02
N ALA A 66 1.10 -3.40 -7.46
CA ALA A 66 2.34 -4.05 -7.87
C ALA A 66 2.30 -5.58 -7.67
N SER A 67 1.88 -6.02 -6.47
CA SER A 67 1.72 -7.43 -6.12
C SER A 67 0.72 -8.13 -7.05
N TYR A 68 -0.47 -7.57 -7.20
CA TYR A 68 -1.54 -8.17 -7.99
C TYR A 68 -1.28 -8.18 -9.50
N CYS A 69 -0.57 -7.18 -10.03
CA CYS A 69 -0.18 -7.13 -11.44
C CYS A 69 1.17 -7.82 -11.70
N GLY A 70 1.83 -8.36 -10.66
CA GLY A 70 3.08 -9.12 -10.79
C GLY A 70 4.24 -8.30 -11.37
N ILE A 71 4.41 -7.08 -10.86
CA ILE A 71 5.48 -6.13 -11.20
C ILE A 71 6.14 -5.59 -9.91
N TYR A 72 7.24 -4.86 -10.05
CA TYR A 72 7.86 -4.19 -8.91
C TYR A 72 7.19 -2.86 -8.63
N GLY A 73 6.97 -2.55 -7.35
CA GLY A 73 6.50 -1.25 -6.88
C GLY A 73 7.30 -0.83 -5.65
N PHE A 74 7.78 0.40 -5.64
CA PHE A 74 8.61 0.91 -4.55
C PHE A 74 7.94 2.09 -3.87
N ARG A 75 7.59 1.92 -2.59
CA ARG A 75 7.22 3.00 -1.69
C ARG A 75 8.51 3.41 -0.95
N PRO A 76 9.09 4.59 -1.24
CA PRO A 76 10.24 5.08 -0.49
C PRO A 76 9.87 5.47 0.94
N THR A 77 10.87 5.82 1.75
CA THR A 77 10.66 6.45 3.06
C THR A 77 9.76 7.69 2.93
N HIS A 78 8.85 7.87 3.89
CA HIS A 78 7.94 9.02 3.87
C HIS A 78 8.73 10.35 3.81
N GLY A 79 8.27 11.26 2.95
CA GLY A 79 8.84 12.60 2.80
C GLY A 79 10.12 12.73 1.96
N ILE A 80 10.77 11.64 1.53
CA ILE A 80 12.01 11.74 0.73
C ILE A 80 11.78 12.20 -0.71
N VAL A 81 10.61 11.89 -1.28
CA VAL A 81 10.17 12.40 -2.59
C VAL A 81 9.10 13.45 -2.37
N SER A 82 9.30 14.63 -2.98
CA SER A 82 8.34 15.75 -2.87
C SER A 82 6.96 15.38 -3.39
N LEU A 83 5.93 15.75 -2.62
CA LEU A 83 4.53 15.63 -2.99
C LEU A 83 3.91 16.98 -3.44
N GLN A 84 4.75 17.97 -3.75
CA GLN A 84 4.25 19.26 -4.24
C GLN A 84 3.43 19.06 -5.53
N GLY A 85 2.21 19.59 -5.53
CA GLY A 85 1.27 19.46 -6.66
C GLY A 85 0.52 18.12 -6.72
N VAL A 86 0.74 17.21 -5.77
CA VAL A 86 -0.06 15.99 -5.61
C VAL A 86 -1.28 16.31 -4.76
N HIS A 87 -2.44 15.77 -5.16
CA HIS A 87 -3.68 15.89 -4.41
C HIS A 87 -3.55 15.14 -3.06
N PRO A 88 -3.61 15.83 -1.90
CA PRO A 88 -3.37 15.18 -0.62
C PRO A 88 -4.53 14.26 -0.24
N MET A 89 -4.20 13.08 0.26
CA MET A 89 -5.15 12.13 0.81
C MET A 89 -5.00 12.07 2.34
N ALA A 90 -3.78 11.82 2.80
CA ALA A 90 -3.39 11.95 4.20
C ALA A 90 -1.88 12.28 4.24
N PRO A 91 -1.51 13.58 4.26
CA PRO A 91 -0.12 14.01 4.19
C PRO A 91 0.85 13.32 5.17
N SER A 92 0.36 12.88 6.34
CA SER A 92 1.17 12.13 7.31
C SER A 92 1.63 10.75 6.82
N PHE A 93 1.03 10.22 5.76
CA PHE A 93 1.27 8.87 5.23
C PHE A 93 1.53 8.84 3.72
N ASP A 94 1.00 9.81 2.98
CA ASP A 94 1.13 9.92 1.53
C ASP A 94 2.58 9.85 1.11
N THR A 95 2.89 9.03 0.11
CA THR A 95 4.24 8.89 -0.43
C THR A 95 4.18 8.67 -1.92
N ALA A 96 4.96 9.45 -2.67
CA ALA A 96 5.14 9.24 -4.10
C ALA A 96 6.10 8.08 -4.32
N GLY A 97 5.74 7.17 -5.22
CA GLY A 97 6.59 6.06 -5.60
C GLY A 97 6.48 5.75 -7.09
N TRP A 98 7.17 4.71 -7.50
CA TRP A 98 7.19 4.24 -8.88
C TRP A 98 7.07 2.72 -9.02
N PHE A 99 6.66 2.32 -10.22
CA PHE A 99 6.52 0.94 -10.68
C PHE A 99 7.48 0.65 -11.82
N ALA A 100 7.93 -0.60 -11.94
CA ALA A 100 8.65 -1.08 -13.12
C ALA A 100 8.50 -2.61 -13.28
N ARG A 101 8.76 -3.14 -14.47
CA ARG A 101 8.80 -4.59 -14.71
C ARG A 101 10.12 -5.25 -14.30
N THR A 102 11.21 -4.48 -14.18
CA THR A 102 12.54 -4.98 -13.84
C THR A 102 13.14 -4.18 -12.68
N PRO A 103 13.97 -4.82 -11.84
CA PRO A 103 14.66 -4.14 -10.74
C PRO A 103 15.60 -3.05 -11.26
N ASP A 104 16.27 -3.23 -12.41
CA ASP A 104 17.15 -2.22 -12.99
C ASP A 104 16.40 -0.94 -13.37
N THR A 105 15.23 -1.08 -13.99
CA THR A 105 14.40 0.09 -14.35
C THR A 105 13.88 0.77 -13.09
N LEU A 106 13.44 -0.01 -12.09
CA LEU A 106 13.03 0.51 -10.79
C LEU A 106 14.14 1.32 -10.13
N ALA A 107 15.37 0.79 -10.12
CA ALA A 107 16.54 1.44 -9.55
C ALA A 107 16.86 2.76 -10.29
N ARG A 108 16.88 2.75 -11.62
CA ARG A 108 17.15 3.96 -12.42
C ARG A 108 16.15 5.09 -12.18
N VAL A 109 14.86 4.76 -12.05
CA VAL A 109 13.83 5.75 -11.69
C VAL A 109 14.09 6.28 -10.27
N GLY A 110 14.46 5.39 -9.35
CA GLY A 110 14.83 5.76 -7.98
C GLY A 110 16.00 6.73 -7.93
N SER A 111 17.07 6.49 -8.69
CA SER A 111 18.21 7.41 -8.70
C SER A 111 17.85 8.83 -9.15
N VAL A 112 16.92 8.96 -10.10
CA VAL A 112 16.42 10.27 -10.53
C VAL A 112 15.57 10.93 -9.45
N LEU A 113 14.62 10.20 -8.85
CA LEU A 113 13.67 10.76 -7.89
C LEU A 113 14.30 11.04 -6.52
N LEU A 114 15.33 10.28 -6.13
CA LEU A 114 16.07 10.46 -4.89
C LEU A 114 17.28 11.40 -5.06
N GLY A 115 17.64 11.76 -6.29
CA GLY A 115 18.75 12.66 -6.60
C GLY A 115 20.13 12.08 -6.27
N SER A 116 20.25 10.76 -6.17
CA SER A 116 21.50 10.07 -5.84
C SER A 116 21.58 8.70 -6.49
N ASP A 117 22.80 8.21 -6.71
CA ASP A 117 23.00 6.82 -7.11
C ASP A 117 22.55 5.89 -5.97
N ILE A 118 21.94 4.76 -6.32
CA ILE A 118 21.52 3.78 -5.33
C ILE A 118 22.76 2.99 -4.89
N PRO A 119 23.17 3.09 -3.62
CA PRO A 119 24.35 2.37 -3.15
C PRO A 119 24.10 0.86 -3.18
N ALA A 120 25.17 0.09 -3.35
CA ALA A 120 25.10 -1.34 -3.13
C ALA A 120 24.68 -1.59 -1.67
N PHE A 121 23.63 -2.39 -1.48
CA PHE A 121 23.13 -2.77 -0.17
C PHE A 121 23.24 -4.28 -0.02
N LYS A 122 23.78 -4.71 1.12
CA LYS A 122 23.76 -6.10 1.55
C LYS A 122 23.05 -6.14 2.89
N ALA A 123 22.02 -6.97 3.00
CA ALA A 123 21.38 -7.23 4.27
C ALA A 123 22.25 -8.17 5.12
N ASP A 124 22.34 -7.87 6.40
CA ASP A 124 22.99 -8.71 7.40
C ASP A 124 21.99 -9.70 8.00
N LYS A 125 20.72 -9.28 8.09
CA LYS A 125 19.65 -10.04 8.74
C LYS A 125 18.31 -9.90 8.03
N PHE A 126 17.59 -11.02 7.93
CA PHE A 126 16.18 -11.05 7.57
C PHE A 126 15.32 -11.39 8.79
N LEU A 127 14.28 -10.58 9.00
CA LEU A 127 13.21 -10.84 9.96
C LEU A 127 11.95 -11.28 9.22
N ILE A 128 11.56 -12.54 9.36
CA ILE A 128 10.35 -13.09 8.74
C ILE A 128 9.15 -12.81 9.66
N ALA A 129 8.20 -12.00 9.22
CA ALA A 129 7.00 -11.69 10.01
C ALA A 129 5.94 -12.79 9.87
N ARG A 130 6.00 -13.80 10.74
CA ARG A 130 5.22 -15.05 10.62
C ARG A 130 3.72 -14.83 10.69
N ASP A 131 3.29 -13.82 11.45
CA ASP A 131 1.89 -13.42 11.63
C ASP A 131 1.22 -12.90 10.34
N LEU A 132 1.99 -12.62 9.28
CA LEU A 132 1.48 -12.21 7.97
C LEU A 132 1.57 -13.31 6.90
N PHE A 133 2.04 -14.50 7.23
CA PHE A 133 2.08 -15.64 6.30
C PHE A 133 0.89 -16.59 6.48
N ASP A 134 0.03 -16.38 7.48
CA ASP A 134 -1.16 -17.21 7.68
C ASP A 134 -2.19 -16.98 6.56
N THR A 135 -2.46 -18.05 5.79
CA THR A 135 -3.43 -18.03 4.69
C THR A 135 -4.21 -19.33 4.64
N LYS A 136 -5.51 -19.22 4.34
CA LYS A 136 -6.41 -20.38 4.23
C LYS A 136 -6.31 -21.08 2.87
N ASP A 137 -5.64 -20.47 1.89
CA ASP A 137 -5.47 -21.04 0.55
C ASP A 137 -4.21 -21.91 0.50
N ALA A 138 -4.41 -23.24 0.44
CA ALA A 138 -3.31 -24.21 0.38
C ALA A 138 -2.35 -23.99 -0.81
N SER A 139 -2.85 -23.46 -1.94
CA SER A 139 -2.02 -23.21 -3.13
C SER A 139 -1.08 -22.02 -2.93
N ILE A 140 -1.45 -21.07 -2.08
CA ILE A 140 -0.63 -19.92 -1.71
C ILE A 140 0.30 -20.29 -0.55
N ALA A 141 -0.21 -21.00 0.46
CA ALA A 141 0.58 -21.48 1.59
C ALA A 141 1.81 -22.26 1.11
N ALA A 142 1.63 -23.23 0.20
CA ALA A 142 2.75 -24.01 -0.34
C ALA A 142 3.79 -23.15 -1.09
N LYS A 143 3.37 -22.06 -1.74
CA LYS A 143 4.29 -21.12 -2.41
C LYS A 143 5.04 -20.25 -1.41
N TYR A 144 4.39 -19.84 -0.33
CA TYR A 144 5.05 -19.11 0.77
C TYR A 144 6.06 -20.00 1.49
N ASP A 145 5.72 -21.25 1.78
CA ASP A 145 6.66 -22.20 2.39
C ASP A 145 7.88 -22.39 1.49
N ALA A 146 7.68 -22.62 0.19
CA ALA A 146 8.79 -22.73 -0.76
C ALA A 146 9.63 -21.45 -0.85
N PHE A 147 9.02 -20.27 -0.75
CA PHE A 147 9.74 -19.00 -0.71
C PHE A 147 10.57 -18.86 0.56
N ILE A 148 10.00 -19.19 1.73
CA ILE A 148 10.69 -19.14 3.02
C ILE A 148 11.86 -20.13 3.04
N GLN A 149 11.70 -21.34 2.51
CA GLN A 149 12.80 -22.31 2.38
C GLN A 149 13.96 -21.73 1.56
N ARG A 150 13.66 -21.07 0.43
CA ARG A 150 14.70 -20.39 -0.38
C ARG A 150 15.37 -19.23 0.37
N LEU A 151 14.68 -18.54 1.28
CA LEU A 151 15.32 -17.53 2.11
C LEU A 151 16.38 -18.18 3.01
N TYR A 152 16.07 -19.32 3.65
CA TYR A 152 17.01 -20.07 4.50
C TYR A 152 18.23 -20.62 3.76
N GLU A 153 18.21 -20.69 2.43
CA GLU A 153 19.37 -21.04 1.60
C GLU A 153 20.34 -19.86 1.40
N LEU A 154 19.92 -18.63 1.70
CA LEU A 154 20.76 -17.44 1.53
C LEU A 154 21.79 -17.31 2.67
N PRO A 155 23.00 -16.82 2.38
CA PRO A 155 24.05 -16.62 3.38
C PRO A 155 23.81 -15.33 4.19
N VAL A 156 22.67 -15.25 4.88
CA VAL A 156 22.22 -14.11 5.70
C VAL A 156 21.64 -14.65 7.02
N GLU A 157 21.77 -13.90 8.12
CA GLU A 157 21.10 -14.28 9.37
C GLU A 157 19.57 -14.23 9.17
N ILE A 158 18.84 -15.25 9.64
CA ILE A 158 17.38 -15.26 9.57
C ILE A 158 16.81 -15.49 10.96
N ALA A 159 15.87 -14.63 11.34
CA ALA A 159 15.06 -14.81 12.53
C ALA A 159 13.58 -14.55 12.22
N GLU A 160 12.70 -15.02 13.09
CA GLU A 160 11.26 -14.80 12.99
C GLU A 160 10.84 -13.66 13.91
N THR A 161 9.77 -12.97 13.53
CA THR A 161 9.14 -11.91 14.32
C THR A 161 7.62 -11.90 14.10
N GLU A 162 6.94 -11.08 14.90
CA GLU A 162 5.53 -10.75 14.77
C GLU A 162 5.40 -9.23 14.70
N LEU A 163 4.89 -8.71 13.59
CA LEU A 163 4.76 -7.25 13.40
C LEU A 163 3.47 -6.69 13.97
N GLY A 164 2.45 -7.53 14.09
CA GLY A 164 1.09 -7.15 14.45
C GLY A 164 0.94 -6.71 15.90
N LYS A 165 1.97 -6.76 16.74
CA LYS A 165 1.87 -6.32 18.15
C LYS A 165 1.49 -4.84 18.26
N PRO A 166 0.58 -4.44 19.16
CA PRO A 166 -0.21 -5.30 20.06
C PRO A 166 -1.30 -6.12 19.33
N ASP A 167 -1.92 -5.54 18.30
CA ASP A 167 -2.79 -6.22 17.33
C ASP A 167 -2.92 -5.36 16.05
N PHE A 168 -3.15 -5.98 14.88
CA PHE A 168 -3.30 -5.22 13.62
C PHE A 168 -4.50 -4.28 13.58
N ALA A 169 -5.53 -4.47 14.43
CA ALA A 169 -6.65 -3.54 14.47
C ALA A 169 -6.18 -2.18 14.99
N THR A 170 -5.32 -2.15 16.02
CA THR A 170 -4.69 -0.93 16.53
C THR A 170 -3.91 -0.19 15.43
N TRP A 171 -3.12 -0.91 14.62
CA TRP A 171 -2.39 -0.32 13.48
C TRP A 171 -3.33 0.28 12.43
N ILE A 172 -4.35 -0.47 12.04
CA ILE A 172 -5.30 -0.07 11.00
C ILE A 172 -6.17 1.10 11.47
N GLU A 173 -6.64 1.09 12.71
CA GLU A 173 -7.41 2.19 13.29
C GLU A 173 -6.59 3.47 13.42
N THR A 174 -5.32 3.35 13.82
CA THR A 174 -4.38 4.47 13.87
C THR A 174 -4.23 5.12 12.49
N LEU A 175 -3.95 4.31 11.47
CA LEU A 175 -3.86 4.78 10.08
C LEU A 175 -5.18 5.40 9.61
N ARG A 176 -6.31 4.71 9.81
CA ARG A 176 -7.63 5.11 9.31
C ARG A 176 -8.09 6.43 9.92
N ASN A 177 -8.00 6.59 11.24
CA ASN A 177 -8.53 7.78 11.90
C ASN A 177 -7.72 9.03 11.53
N ILE A 178 -6.37 8.92 11.52
CA ILE A 178 -5.51 10.03 11.07
C ILE A 178 -5.80 10.33 9.60
N GLN A 179 -5.91 9.30 8.75
CA GLN A 179 -6.22 9.47 7.32
C GLN A 179 -7.55 10.19 7.09
N TRP A 180 -8.61 9.77 7.77
CA TRP A 180 -9.95 10.36 7.61
C TRP A 180 -9.97 11.81 8.09
N TRP A 181 -9.35 12.07 9.23
CA TRP A 181 -9.19 13.44 9.74
C TRP A 181 -8.46 14.32 8.72
N GLU A 182 -7.31 13.89 8.22
CA GLU A 182 -6.50 14.68 7.28
C GLU A 182 -7.21 14.92 5.94
N LEU A 183 -7.90 13.90 5.40
CA LEU A 183 -8.73 14.04 4.20
C LEU A 183 -9.84 15.07 4.42
N ASN A 184 -10.51 15.02 5.58
CA ASN A 184 -11.54 15.97 5.94
C ASN A 184 -10.99 17.41 6.06
N GLN A 185 -9.83 17.58 6.69
CA GLN A 185 -9.19 18.90 6.82
C GLN A 185 -8.77 19.47 5.46
N ALA A 186 -8.27 18.63 4.56
CA ALA A 186 -7.81 19.05 3.25
C ALA A 186 -8.97 19.34 2.27
N HIS A 187 -10.01 18.50 2.29
CA HIS A 187 -11.01 18.46 1.22
C HIS A 187 -12.46 18.37 1.69
N GLY A 188 -12.73 18.23 2.98
CA GLY A 188 -14.06 17.95 3.54
C GLY A 188 -15.14 18.92 3.05
N ALA A 189 -14.88 20.23 3.11
CA ALA A 189 -15.83 21.24 2.63
C ALA A 189 -16.22 21.07 1.15
N TRP A 190 -15.26 20.67 0.29
CA TRP A 190 -15.55 20.39 -1.12
C TRP A 190 -16.24 19.03 -1.29
N ILE A 191 -15.79 18.00 -0.59
CA ILE A 191 -16.37 16.65 -0.61
C ILE A 191 -17.86 16.71 -0.23
N PHE A 192 -18.21 17.34 0.90
CA PHE A 192 -19.58 17.37 1.39
C PHE A 192 -20.55 18.13 0.49
N ARG A 193 -20.07 19.14 -0.25
CA ARG A 193 -20.88 19.83 -1.27
C ARG A 193 -21.11 18.99 -2.53
N ASN A 194 -20.31 17.95 -2.76
CA ASN A 194 -20.31 17.17 -3.99
C ASN A 194 -20.50 15.67 -3.75
N LEU A 195 -21.07 15.25 -2.60
CA LEU A 195 -21.19 13.83 -2.23
C LEU A 195 -21.89 12.96 -3.28
N ASP A 196 -22.87 13.54 -3.99
CA ASP A 196 -23.62 12.83 -5.03
C ASP A 196 -22.81 12.54 -6.30
N ALA A 197 -21.63 13.16 -6.46
CA ALA A 197 -20.74 12.92 -7.60
C ALA A 197 -19.85 11.67 -7.43
N PHE A 198 -19.74 11.13 -6.21
CA PHE A 198 -18.86 9.99 -5.93
C PHE A 198 -19.57 8.64 -6.15
N GLY A 199 -18.81 7.61 -6.49
CA GLY A 199 -19.32 6.24 -6.56
C GLY A 199 -19.83 5.77 -5.20
N ALA A 200 -20.88 4.95 -5.17
CA ALA A 200 -21.60 4.57 -3.93
C ALA A 200 -20.68 4.04 -2.80
N GLU A 201 -19.67 3.24 -3.17
CA GLU A 201 -18.73 2.63 -2.23
C GLU A 201 -17.78 3.66 -1.58
N ILE A 202 -17.32 4.63 -2.37
CA ILE A 202 -16.45 5.74 -1.93
C ILE A 202 -17.27 6.78 -1.17
N ARG A 203 -18.44 7.16 -1.68
CA ARG A 203 -19.40 8.05 -1.01
C ARG A 203 -19.67 7.60 0.42
N GLY A 204 -20.03 6.34 0.63
CA GLY A 204 -20.34 5.82 1.98
C GLY A 204 -19.15 5.83 2.96
N ARG A 205 -17.92 6.00 2.45
CA ARG A 205 -16.72 6.25 3.27
C ARG A 205 -16.48 7.74 3.49
N LEU A 206 -16.64 8.55 2.44
CA LEU A 206 -16.53 10.01 2.49
C LEU A 206 -17.54 10.64 3.45
N GLU A 207 -18.76 10.09 3.55
CA GLU A 207 -19.77 10.52 4.53
C GLU A 207 -19.29 10.39 5.99
N LYS A 208 -18.30 9.55 6.26
CA LYS A 208 -17.80 9.25 7.61
C LYS A 208 -16.51 9.99 7.96
N ILE A 209 -15.87 10.70 7.03
CA ILE A 209 -14.55 11.30 7.30
C ILE A 209 -14.62 12.39 8.39
N ALA A 210 -15.77 13.05 8.53
CA ALA A 210 -16.01 14.04 9.58
C ALA A 210 -16.39 13.44 10.94
N SER A 211 -16.51 12.11 11.06
CA SER A 211 -16.84 11.47 12.34
C SER A 211 -15.67 11.40 13.30
N VAL A 212 -14.43 11.57 12.81
CA VAL A 212 -13.23 11.56 13.65
C VAL A 212 -13.11 12.92 14.33
N THR A 213 -13.06 12.90 15.65
CA THR A 213 -12.85 14.09 16.48
C THR A 213 -11.37 14.45 16.58
N ARG A 214 -11.09 15.68 16.99
CA ARG A 214 -9.71 16.12 17.25
C ARG A 214 -9.05 15.29 18.36
N GLU A 215 -9.80 14.92 19.39
CA GLU A 215 -9.32 14.13 20.52
C GLU A 215 -8.89 12.72 20.08
N GLU A 216 -9.77 12.02 19.35
CA GLU A 216 -9.45 10.69 18.79
C GLU A 216 -8.23 10.75 17.86
N MET A 217 -8.10 11.82 17.07
CA MET A 217 -6.96 11.99 16.18
C MET A 217 -5.65 12.22 16.94
N GLU A 218 -5.64 13.06 17.98
CA GLU A 218 -4.45 13.27 18.80
C GLU A 218 -4.08 12.01 19.60
N GLU A 219 -5.06 11.24 20.08
CA GLU A 219 -4.83 9.91 20.67
C GLU A 219 -4.12 8.99 19.66
N LYS A 220 -4.65 8.86 18.44
CA LYS A 220 -4.03 8.01 17.41
C LYS A 220 -2.64 8.50 17.01
N LYS A 221 -2.34 9.80 17.06
CA LYS A 221 -0.97 10.30 16.86
C LYS A 221 0.00 9.83 17.95
N LEU A 222 -0.45 9.75 19.20
CA LEU A 222 0.38 9.22 20.29
C LEU A 222 0.63 7.72 20.09
N ILE A 223 -0.39 6.96 19.72
CA ILE A 223 -0.24 5.52 19.39
C ILE A 223 0.72 5.34 18.20
N ARG A 224 0.58 6.14 17.13
CA ARG A 224 1.51 6.10 15.99
C ARG A 224 2.97 6.27 16.42
N LYS A 225 3.27 7.20 17.33
CA LYS A 225 4.63 7.40 17.84
C LYS A 225 5.15 6.14 18.55
N GLN A 226 4.32 5.45 19.32
CA GLN A 226 4.70 4.20 19.98
C GLN A 226 4.98 3.09 18.96
N LEU A 227 4.15 2.97 17.92
CA LEU A 227 4.34 1.99 16.84
C LEU A 227 5.61 2.27 16.01
N ILE A 228 5.96 3.54 15.79
CA ILE A 228 7.23 3.94 15.16
C ILE A 228 8.41 3.46 16.01
N VAL A 229 8.43 3.78 17.30
CA VAL A 229 9.52 3.36 18.21
C VAL A 229 9.62 1.83 18.29
N GLN A 230 8.49 1.13 18.28
CA GLN A 230 8.47 -0.34 18.21
C GLN A 230 9.18 -0.85 16.94
N MET A 231 8.92 -0.23 15.78
CA MET A 231 9.55 -0.62 14.52
C MET A 231 11.04 -0.27 14.48
N GLU A 232 11.42 0.91 14.96
CA GLU A 232 12.83 1.34 15.05
C GLU A 232 13.65 0.40 15.93
N ASN A 233 13.09 -0.07 17.05
CA ASN A 233 13.74 -1.05 17.92
C ASN A 233 13.85 -2.43 17.28
N LEU A 234 12.91 -2.79 16.39
CA LEU A 234 12.90 -4.09 15.71
C LEU A 234 13.84 -4.12 14.50
N VAL A 235 13.94 -3.02 13.76
CA VAL A 235 14.63 -2.95 12.46
C VAL A 235 15.90 -2.11 12.58
N ALA A 236 16.94 -2.71 13.15
CA ALA A 236 18.28 -2.11 13.17
C ALA A 236 18.88 -1.99 11.75
N PRO A 237 19.83 -1.06 11.51
CA PRO A 237 20.53 -0.97 10.23
C PRO A 237 21.08 -2.33 9.77
N GLY A 238 20.93 -2.64 8.48
CA GLY A 238 21.29 -3.94 7.91
C GLY A 238 20.19 -5.01 7.99
N THR A 239 19.06 -4.72 8.64
CA THR A 239 17.93 -5.64 8.76
C THR A 239 16.88 -5.38 7.68
N LEU A 240 16.42 -6.43 6.99
CA LEU A 240 15.20 -6.39 6.17
C LEU A 240 14.09 -7.21 6.82
N VAL A 241 12.87 -6.67 6.83
CA VAL A 241 11.68 -7.41 7.26
C VAL A 241 10.99 -7.98 6.03
N VAL A 242 10.65 -9.27 6.07
CA VAL A 242 10.11 -10.01 4.93
C VAL A 242 8.73 -10.56 5.29
N PHE A 243 7.73 -10.22 4.46
CA PHE A 243 6.35 -10.69 4.59
C PHE A 243 5.59 -10.52 3.27
N PRO A 244 4.46 -11.23 3.07
CA PRO A 244 3.65 -11.08 1.87
C PRO A 244 3.05 -9.68 1.77
N THR A 245 2.98 -9.13 0.57
CA THR A 245 2.39 -7.80 0.35
C THR A 245 0.86 -7.79 0.49
N ALA A 246 0.21 -8.93 0.23
CA ALA A 246 -1.23 -9.11 0.28
C ALA A 246 -1.58 -10.47 0.91
N PRO A 247 -2.78 -10.64 1.48
CA PRO A 247 -3.20 -11.88 2.14
C PRO A 247 -3.38 -13.06 1.17
N GLY A 248 -3.43 -12.79 -0.14
CA GLY A 248 -3.55 -13.80 -1.16
C GLY A 248 -3.52 -13.19 -2.56
N ILE A 249 -3.97 -13.96 -3.55
CA ILE A 249 -4.10 -13.50 -4.93
C ILE A 249 -5.15 -12.38 -5.06
N ALA A 250 -5.05 -11.61 -6.14
CA ALA A 250 -6.00 -10.55 -6.46
C ALA A 250 -7.46 -11.06 -6.36
N PRO A 251 -8.36 -10.39 -5.63
CA PRO A 251 -9.78 -10.77 -5.61
C PRO A 251 -10.48 -10.65 -6.99
N PRO A 252 -11.60 -11.36 -7.22
CA PRO A 252 -12.44 -11.15 -8.40
C PRO A 252 -12.95 -9.71 -8.51
N LYS A 253 -13.23 -9.25 -9.73
CA LYS A 253 -13.92 -7.97 -10.00
C LYS A 253 -15.41 -8.06 -9.61
N GLY A 254 -16.07 -6.92 -9.46
CA GLY A 254 -17.53 -6.84 -9.31
C GLY A 254 -18.06 -7.45 -8.01
N ARG A 255 -17.23 -7.49 -6.96
CA ARG A 255 -17.64 -7.98 -5.64
C ARG A 255 -18.67 -7.06 -5.02
N SER A 256 -19.47 -7.58 -4.11
CA SER A 256 -20.34 -6.73 -3.30
C SER A 256 -19.51 -5.76 -2.44
N ILE A 257 -20.09 -4.62 -2.09
CA ILE A 257 -19.45 -3.62 -1.23
C ILE A 257 -18.94 -4.23 0.09
N ASN A 258 -19.67 -5.19 0.66
CA ASN A 258 -19.28 -5.84 1.92
C ASN A 258 -18.07 -6.76 1.74
N GLU A 259 -18.02 -7.52 0.65
CA GLU A 259 -16.86 -8.37 0.32
C GLU A 259 -15.62 -7.54 0.02
N ALA A 260 -15.76 -6.45 -0.74
CA ALA A 260 -14.68 -5.52 -1.03
C ALA A 260 -14.13 -4.89 0.26
N ARG A 261 -15.00 -4.45 1.18
CA ARG A 261 -14.60 -3.91 2.50
C ARG A 261 -13.86 -4.93 3.36
N ALA A 262 -14.35 -6.17 3.46
CA ALA A 262 -13.70 -7.22 4.23
C ALA A 262 -12.30 -7.55 3.66
N SER A 263 -12.20 -7.67 2.34
CA SER A 263 -10.93 -7.89 1.65
C SER A 263 -9.95 -6.74 1.83
N ARG A 264 -10.43 -5.49 1.79
CA ARG A 264 -9.60 -4.31 2.08
C ARG A 264 -9.04 -4.35 3.50
N LEU A 265 -9.84 -4.71 4.49
CA LEU A 265 -9.37 -4.80 5.88
C LEU A 265 -8.25 -5.83 6.04
N SER A 266 -8.42 -7.03 5.47
CA SER A 266 -7.37 -8.05 5.46
C SER A 266 -6.11 -7.59 4.72
N THR A 267 -6.28 -6.89 3.58
CA THR A 267 -5.17 -6.29 2.84
C THR A 267 -4.40 -5.27 3.68
N MET A 268 -5.11 -4.44 4.44
CA MET A 268 -4.49 -3.42 5.29
C MET A 268 -3.63 -3.99 6.41
N GLN A 269 -3.86 -5.23 6.87
CA GLN A 269 -2.99 -5.88 7.86
C GLN A 269 -1.54 -5.98 7.35
N HIS A 270 -1.36 -6.18 6.04
CA HIS A 270 -0.03 -6.27 5.43
C HIS A 270 0.55 -4.89 5.12
N THR A 271 -0.28 -3.93 4.75
CA THR A 271 0.23 -2.65 4.21
C THR A 271 0.30 -1.52 5.23
N CYS A 272 -0.40 -1.63 6.37
CA CYS A 272 -0.44 -0.58 7.38
C CYS A 272 0.92 -0.31 8.01
N ILE A 273 1.80 -1.32 8.11
CA ILE A 273 3.10 -1.21 8.79
C ILE A 273 3.91 -0.03 8.22
N ALA A 274 4.32 -0.11 6.95
CA ALA A 274 5.10 0.95 6.29
C ALA A 274 4.34 2.27 6.08
N ALA A 275 3.00 2.25 6.12
CA ALA A 275 2.22 3.48 6.09
C ALA A 275 2.36 4.22 7.44
N VAL A 276 2.13 3.51 8.54
CA VAL A 276 2.17 4.06 9.90
C VAL A 276 3.59 4.48 10.27
N THR A 277 4.61 3.69 9.92
CA THR A 277 5.99 3.91 10.36
C THR A 277 6.80 4.85 9.48
N GLY A 278 6.34 5.12 8.25
CA GLY A 278 7.11 5.83 7.24
C GLY A 278 8.11 4.94 6.52
#